data_AF-A0A7G5FI69-F1
#
_entry.id   AF-A0A7G5FI69-F1
#
_cell.length_a   1.000
_cell.length_b   1.000
_cell.length_c   1.000
_cell.angle_alpha   90.00
_cell.angle_beta   90.00
_cell.angle_gamma   90.00
#
_symmetry.space_group_name_H-M   'P 1'
#
loop_
_entity.id
_entity.type
_entity.pdbx_description
1 polymer ?
#
loop_
_entity_poly.entity_id
_entity_poly.type
_entity_poly.pdbx_seq_one_letter_code
_entity_poly.pdbx_strand_id
1 'polypeptide(L)'
;MSYVLVSIACILILGTVSALWRAPDALTRINLMGPTVGIALPLLILAKLLSDPFDWHNLIRALLSIFGLWVVAAVSSFYMGRSVHDAVEDL
;
A
#
# COMPACT_ATOMS: atom_id res chain seq x y z
N MET A 1 16.28 -14.90 -3.12
CA MET A 1 16.14 -13.47 -2.74
C MET A 1 14.68 -13.03 -2.74
N SER A 2 13.93 -13.23 -3.83
CA SER A 2 12.53 -12.81 -3.97
C SER A 2 11.59 -13.36 -2.90
N TYR A 3 11.74 -14.62 -2.48
CA TYR A 3 10.93 -15.22 -1.41
C TYR A 3 10.99 -14.44 -0.09
N VAL A 4 12.13 -13.82 0.25
CA VAL A 4 12.25 -13.03 1.49
C VAL A 4 11.39 -11.77 1.41
N LEU A 5 11.43 -11.07 0.27
CA LEU A 5 10.61 -9.87 0.03
C LEU A 5 9.11 -10.21 0.07
N VAL A 6 8.72 -11.34 -0.53
CA VAL A 6 7.33 -11.81 -0.52
C VAL A 6 6.87 -12.14 0.90
N SER A 7 7.69 -12.82 1.70
CA SER A 7 7.36 -13.14 3.08
C SER A 7 7.21 -11.87 3.94
N ILE A 8 8.10 -10.89 3.79
CA ILE A 8 8.00 -9.60 4.50
C ILE A 8 6.71 -8.87 4.08
N ALA A 9 6.42 -8.80 2.78
CA ALA A 9 5.19 -8.18 2.29
C ALA A 9 3.94 -8.89 2.84
N CYS A 10 3.94 -10.22 2.89
CA CYS A 10 2.85 -11.00 3.46
C CYS A 10 2.60 -10.65 4.94
N ILE A 11 3.66 -10.60 5.75
CA ILE A 11 3.56 -10.22 7.18
C ILE A 11 3.00 -8.81 7.33
N LEU A 12 3.47 -7.85 6.52
CA LEU A 12 2.96 -6.48 6.55
C LEU A 12 1.47 -6.40 6.19
N ILE A 13 1.04 -7.12 5.15
CA ILE A 13 -0.36 -7.16 4.73
C ILE A 13 -1.23 -7.78 5.83
N LEU A 14 -0.84 -8.94 6.37
CA LEU A 14 -1.57 -9.59 7.46
C LEU A 14 -1.63 -8.72 8.72
N GLY A 15 -0.54 -8.02 9.01
CA GLY A 15 -0.47 -7.03 10.09
C GLY A 15 -1.43 -5.86 9.88
N THR A 16 -1.45 -5.28 8.68
CA THR A 16 -2.40 -4.22 8.32
C THR A 16 -3.85 -4.70 8.44
N VAL A 17 -4.19 -5.87 7.89
CA VAL A 17 -5.56 -6.43 7.97
C VAL A 17 -5.97 -6.64 9.43
N SER A 18 -5.09 -7.21 10.24
CA SER A 18 -5.34 -7.43 11.66
C SER A 18 -5.55 -6.12 12.43
N ALA A 19 -4.77 -5.08 12.10
CA ALA A 19 -4.93 -3.76 12.69
C ALA A 19 -6.23 -3.09 12.24
N LEU A 20 -6.63 -3.25 10.98
CA LEU A 20 -7.84 -2.69 10.42
C LEU A 20 -9.09 -3.21 11.13
N TRP A 21 -9.15 -4.52 11.41
CA TRP A 21 -10.24 -5.12 12.18
C TRP A 21 -10.34 -4.64 13.62
N ARG A 22 -9.22 -4.20 14.20
CA ARG A 22 -9.15 -3.71 15.59
C ARG A 22 -9.33 -2.20 15.70
N ALA A 23 -9.29 -1.48 14.58
CA ALA A 23 -9.31 -0.03 14.59
C ALA A 23 -10.71 0.51 14.94
N PRO A 24 -10.82 1.42 15.92
CA PRO A 24 -12.11 1.91 16.41
C PRO A 24 -12.82 2.83 15.41
N ASP A 25 -12.05 3.71 14.75
CA ASP A 25 -12.61 4.81 13.96
C ASP A 25 -12.19 4.75 12.49
N ALA A 26 -13.00 5.37 11.63
CA ALA A 26 -12.77 5.42 10.19
C ALA A 26 -11.43 6.10 9.83
N LEU A 27 -11.08 7.19 10.50
CA LEU A 27 -9.87 7.95 10.22
C LEU A 27 -8.60 7.15 10.57
N THR A 28 -8.63 6.40 11.68
CA THR A 28 -7.55 5.45 12.03
C THR A 28 -7.43 4.34 10.99
N ARG A 29 -8.54 3.78 10.50
CA ARG A 29 -8.52 2.74 9.44
C ARG A 29 -7.91 3.24 8.15
N ILE A 30 -8.21 4.47 7.74
CA ILE A 30 -7.61 5.11 6.56
C ILE A 30 -6.08 5.16 6.70
N ASN A 31 -5.59 5.65 7.85
CA ASN A 31 -4.16 5.80 8.09
C ASN A 31 -3.43 4.45 8.24
N LEU A 32 -4.12 3.40 8.71
CA LEU A 32 -3.55 2.06 8.87
C LEU A 32 -3.27 1.33 7.56
N MET A 33 -3.76 1.82 6.41
CA MET A 33 -3.44 1.23 5.10
C MET A 33 -1.98 1.48 4.65
N GLY A 34 -1.29 2.41 5.30
CA GLY A 34 0.08 2.84 4.96
C GLY A 34 1.10 1.71 4.79
N PRO A 35 1.23 0.75 5.72
CA PRO A 35 2.22 -0.34 5.59
C PRO A 35 1.96 -1.25 4.38
N THR A 36 0.69 -1.52 4.05
CA THR A 36 0.35 -2.34 2.88
C THR A 36 0.65 -1.61 1.58
N VAL A 37 0.14 -0.39 1.44
CA VAL A 37 0.22 0.35 0.17
C VAL A 37 1.57 1.02 -0.03
N GLY A 38 2.15 1.55 1.05
CA GLY A 38 3.44 2.23 1.03
C GLY A 38 4.64 1.30 0.92
N ILE A 39 4.57 0.08 1.46
CA ILE A 39 5.74 -0.81 1.58
C ILE A 39 5.46 -2.18 0.99
N ALA A 40 4.43 -2.90 1.45
CA ALA A 40 4.24 -4.30 1.07
C ALA A 40 4.04 -4.50 -0.44
N LEU A 41 3.17 -3.70 -1.07
CA LEU A 41 2.92 -3.77 -2.50
C LEU A 41 4.16 -3.43 -3.36
N PRO A 42 4.92 -2.34 -3.09
CA PRO A 42 6.20 -2.11 -3.74
C PRO A 42 7.20 -3.25 -3.57
N LEU A 43 7.27 -3.87 -2.39
CA LEU A 43 8.11 -5.04 -2.15
C LEU A 43 7.73 -6.22 -3.06
N LEU A 44 6.44 -6.46 -3.29
CA LEU A 44 5.99 -7.50 -4.23
C LEU A 44 6.38 -7.20 -5.68
N ILE A 45 6.28 -5.93 -6.09
CA ILE A 45 6.72 -5.49 -7.43
C ILE A 45 8.23 -5.71 -7.59
N LEU A 46 9.02 -5.34 -6.59
CA LEU A 46 10.47 -5.58 -6.58
C LEU A 46 10.80 -7.08 -6.55
N ALA A 47 10.06 -7.89 -5.80
CA ALA A 47 10.23 -9.33 -5.77
C ALA A 47 10.00 -9.95 -7.15
N LYS A 48 8.99 -9.49 -7.89
CA LYS A 48 8.78 -9.87 -9.29
C LYS A 48 10.00 -9.46 -10.14
N LEU A 49 10.39 -8.19 -10.09
CA LEU A 49 11.47 -7.65 -10.92
C LEU A 49 12.79 -8.40 -10.71
N LEU A 50 13.12 -8.77 -9.47
CA LEU A 50 14.34 -9.49 -9.11
C LEU A 50 14.27 -11.00 -9.37
N SER A 51 13.09 -11.55 -9.68
CA SER A 51 12.93 -12.96 -10.02
C SER A 51 13.17 -13.24 -11.50
N ASP A 52 12.96 -12.25 -12.36
CA ASP A 52 13.18 -12.35 -13.79
C ASP A 52 14.61 -11.91 -14.17
N PRO A 53 15.16 -12.38 -15.31
CA PRO A 53 16.37 -11.80 -15.89
C PRO A 53 16.22 -10.30 -16.13
N PHE A 54 17.33 -9.55 -16.00
CA PHE A 54 17.30 -8.10 -16.13
C PHE A 54 16.80 -7.66 -17.51
N ASP A 55 15.79 -6.78 -17.49
CA ASP A 55 15.19 -6.18 -18.67
C ASP A 55 14.75 -4.74 -18.35
N TRP A 56 15.19 -3.80 -19.19
CA TRP A 56 14.86 -2.38 -19.06
C TRP A 56 13.37 -2.11 -19.12
N HIS A 57 12.62 -2.87 -19.92
CA HIS A 57 11.17 -2.70 -20.02
C HIS A 57 10.48 -3.08 -18.70
N ASN A 58 10.89 -4.20 -18.08
CA ASN A 58 10.42 -4.60 -16.76
C ASN A 58 10.80 -3.58 -15.67
N LEU A 59 12.00 -3.01 -15.71
CA LEU A 59 12.45 -1.99 -14.75
C LEU A 59 11.56 -0.74 -14.81
N ILE A 60 11.32 -0.21 -16.01
CA ILE A 60 10.48 0.99 -16.20
C ILE A 60 9.05 0.71 -15.73
N ARG A 61 8.48 -0.45 -16.08
CA ARG A 61 7.14 -0.85 -15.62
C ARG A 61 7.06 -0.95 -14.10
N ALA A 62 8.08 -1.50 -13.44
CA ALA A 62 8.12 -1.60 -11.99
C ALA A 62 8.12 -0.20 -11.35
N LEU A 63 8.96 0.72 -11.83
CA LEU A 63 9.01 2.09 -11.34
C LEU A 63 7.67 2.80 -11.53
N LEU A 64 7.11 2.76 -12.74
CA LEU A 64 5.80 3.37 -13.03
C LEU A 64 4.68 2.79 -12.16
N SER A 65 4.71 1.47 -11.89
CA SER A 65 3.73 0.82 -11.03
C SER A 65 3.84 1.29 -9.58
N ILE A 66 5.06 1.43 -9.04
CA ILE A 66 5.29 1.91 -7.67
C ILE A 66 4.88 3.38 -7.53
N PHE A 67 5.30 4.24 -8.45
CA PHE A 67 4.93 5.66 -8.42
C PHE A 67 3.42 5.85 -8.62
N GLY A 68 2.82 5.14 -9.58
CA GLY A 68 1.38 5.17 -9.81
C GLY A 68 0.60 4.72 -8.57
N LEU A 69 1.03 3.63 -7.94
CA LEU A 69 0.44 3.15 -6.69
C LEU A 69 0.48 4.22 -5.59
N TRP A 70 1.65 4.83 -5.35
CA TRP A 70 1.79 5.84 -4.29
C TRP A 70 1.00 7.11 -4.55
N VAL A 71 0.96 7.59 -5.81
CA VAL A 71 0.17 8.78 -6.17
C VAL A 71 -1.32 8.50 -5.93
N VAL A 72 -1.84 7.37 -6.44
CA VAL A 72 -3.25 7.01 -6.25
C VAL A 72 -3.57 6.83 -4.77
N ALA A 73 -2.71 6.15 -4.02
CA ALA A 73 -2.89 5.95 -2.59
C ALA A 73 -2.97 7.25 -1.80
N ALA A 74 -2.06 8.20 -2.08
CA ALA A 74 -2.05 9.50 -1.43
C ALA A 74 -3.32 10.30 -1.72
N VAL A 75 -3.74 10.34 -2.99
CA VAL A 75 -4.95 11.05 -3.42
C VAL A 75 -6.20 10.42 -2.81
N SER A 76 -6.34 9.09 -2.86
CA SER A 76 -7.46 8.39 -2.25
C SER A 76 -7.53 8.59 -0.74
N SER A 77 -6.40 8.54 -0.04
CA SER A 77 -6.35 8.77 1.41
C SER A 77 -6.76 10.20 1.77
N PHE A 78 -6.40 11.20 0.96
CA PHE A 78 -6.80 12.59 1.18
C PHE A 78 -8.32 12.78 1.02
N TYR A 79 -8.90 12.29 -0.06
CA TYR A 79 -10.35 12.37 -0.29
C TYR A 79 -11.15 11.59 0.76
N MET A 80 -10.67 10.42 1.17
CA MET A 80 -11.34 9.62 2.20
C MET A 80 -11.25 10.29 3.57
N GLY A 81 -10.11 10.91 3.90
CA GLY A 81 -9.96 11.69 5.13
C GLY A 81 -10.89 12.90 5.19
N ARG A 82 -11.03 13.63 4.08
CA ARG A 82 -11.95 14.79 3.97
C ARG A 82 -13.41 14.38 4.09
N SER A 83 -13.85 13.39 3.33
CA SER A 83 -15.24 12.92 3.38
C SER A 83 -15.66 12.41 4.76
N VAL A 84 -14.75 11.77 5.50
CA VAL A 84 -15.01 11.37 6.90
C VAL A 84 -15.11 12.59 7.82
N HIS A 85 -14.28 13.62 7.61
CA HIS A 85 -14.36 14.84 8.40
C HIS A 85 -15.68 15.59 8.18
N ASP A 86 -16.04 15.79 6.92
CA ASP A 86 -17.28 16.50 6.54
C ASP A 86 -18.51 15.75 7.09
N ALA A 87 -18.54 14.41 6.98
CA ALA A 87 -19.64 13.59 7.50
C ALA A 87 -19.78 13.63 9.04
N VAL A 88 -18.72 13.96 9.78
CA VAL A 88 -18.76 14.11 11.25
C VAL A 88 -19.25 15.50 11.65
N GLU A 89 -18.96 16.53 10.85
CA GLU A 89 -19.41 17.90 11.10
C GLU A 89 -20.92 18.07 10.87
N ASP A 90 -21.52 17.26 9.99
CA ASP A 90 -22.95 17.27 9.67
C ASP A 90 -23.86 16.57 10.73
N LEU A 91 -23.29 15.97 11.79
CA LEU A 91 -24.01 15.25 12.87
C LEU A 91 -24.23 16.10 14.12
#